data_AF-A0A261TVA5-F1
#
_entry.id   AF-A0A261TVA5-F1
#
_cell.length_a   1.000
_cell.length_b   1.000
_cell.length_c   1.000
_cell.angle_alpha   90.00
_cell.angle_beta   90.00
_cell.angle_gamma   90.00
#
_symmetry.space_group_name_H-M   'P 1'
#
loop_
_entity.id
_entity.type
_entity.pdbx_description
1 polymer ?
#
loop_
_entity_poly.entity_id
_entity_poly.type
_entity_poly.pdbx_seq_one_letter_code
_entity_poly.pdbx_strand_id
1 'polypeptide(L)'
;MNTLKRLSAGALISGSLLAALAAPLPAAAADVSISIGVNAWDAPPPPLPVYDQPMIPGPGYIWTPGYWAINHGGYYWVPGAWIMPPFIGALWTPGYWAFVGNVYRWHPGYWGRQVGYYGGINYGFGYIGSGYHGGYWKSNRFYYNREVNHIDVHRVTNVYNRKVVVNNVDNRRISYHGGKDGIQRGPTDRERQIDREHRRTVEARERQNQRRDDDRDHSQRGDQRPGQPGRGDNDHRPNGQPDRRDFQQKQNANRGDDGRHAQEQRQQQDRQQRQDEQRQQQARQQQQREQREQQDRQQRQEEQRQQQDRQQRQNEQRQQQARQQQQREQREQQDRQQRQNEQRQQQARQQQQEQRQQQARQQQQEQRQQQARQQQQEQRQEQARRQQQEQRQQQARQQQQAQRQEQARQQQQAQRQHQSRQQQERRGGGGGGGDHGGGRGNRD
;
A
#
# COMPACT_ATOMS: atom_id res chain seq x y z
N MET A 1 -73.33 -6.68 10.10
CA MET A 1 -73.71 -6.92 8.69
C MET A 1 -72.41 -7.20 7.94
N ASN A 2 -71.97 -8.46 7.94
CA ASN A 2 -72.04 -9.41 6.80
C ASN A 2 -70.86 -9.20 5.84
N THR A 3 -70.01 -10.15 5.45
CA THR A 3 -69.81 -11.58 5.76
C THR A 3 -68.50 -11.99 5.08
N LEU A 4 -67.73 -12.90 5.69
CA LEU A 4 -66.65 -13.65 5.03
C LEU A 4 -67.18 -14.54 3.89
N LYS A 5 -66.44 -14.67 2.79
CA LYS A 5 -66.40 -15.92 1.99
C LYS A 5 -64.98 -16.18 1.48
N ARG A 6 -64.38 -17.26 2.00
CA ARG A 6 -63.36 -18.06 1.33
C ARG A 6 -64.08 -19.05 0.41
N LEU A 7 -63.52 -19.39 -0.74
CA LEU A 7 -63.58 -20.73 -1.35
C LEU A 7 -62.44 -20.88 -2.36
N SER A 8 -61.94 -22.11 -2.42
CA SER A 8 -60.69 -22.57 -3.03
C SER A 8 -60.96 -23.47 -4.25
N ALA A 9 -59.88 -23.85 -4.94
CA ALA A 9 -59.73 -24.90 -5.99
C ALA A 9 -60.00 -24.43 -7.44
N GLY A 10 -59.22 -24.77 -8.46
CA GLY A 10 -57.99 -25.56 -8.58
C GLY A 10 -57.69 -25.79 -10.08
N ALA A 11 -56.39 -25.97 -10.41
CA ALA A 11 -55.82 -26.63 -11.61
C ALA A 11 -56.07 -25.99 -13.02
N LEU A 12 -55.17 -25.98 -14.02
CA LEU A 12 -53.78 -26.42 -14.22
C LEU A 12 -53.30 -25.88 -15.61
N ILE A 13 -52.01 -25.53 -15.71
CA ILE A 13 -51.06 -25.70 -16.85
C ILE A 13 -51.16 -24.84 -18.14
N SER A 14 -50.16 -23.95 -18.28
CA SER A 14 -49.27 -23.71 -19.46
C SER A 14 -48.88 -22.23 -19.47
N GLY A 15 -47.63 -21.79 -19.38
CA GLY A 15 -46.35 -22.42 -19.64
C GLY A 15 -45.51 -21.39 -20.39
N SER A 16 -44.66 -20.64 -19.69
CA SER A 16 -43.51 -19.91 -20.26
C SER A 16 -42.62 -19.39 -19.11
N LEU A 17 -41.85 -20.31 -18.53
CA LEU A 17 -40.72 -19.96 -17.69
C LEU A 17 -39.56 -19.57 -18.63
N LEU A 18 -39.37 -18.28 -18.88
CA LEU A 18 -38.12 -17.78 -19.44
C LEU A 18 -37.06 -17.83 -18.33
N ALA A 19 -36.45 -19.00 -18.17
CA ALA A 19 -35.22 -19.15 -17.44
C ALA A 19 -34.12 -18.39 -18.20
N ALA A 20 -33.87 -17.14 -17.81
CA ALA A 20 -32.69 -16.42 -18.21
C ALA A 20 -31.47 -17.15 -17.61
N LEU A 21 -30.81 -17.95 -18.45
CA LEU A 21 -29.46 -18.45 -18.21
C LEU A 21 -28.56 -17.23 -17.97
N ALA A 22 -28.30 -16.93 -16.69
CA ALA A 22 -27.21 -16.05 -16.30
C ALA A 22 -25.90 -16.80 -16.62
N ALA A 23 -25.41 -16.62 -17.85
CA ALA A 23 -24.04 -16.96 -18.17
C ALA A 23 -23.12 -16.13 -17.23
N PRO A 24 -22.15 -16.74 -16.56
CA PRO A 24 -21.15 -15.97 -15.83
C PRO A 24 -20.37 -15.19 -16.88
N LEU A 25 -20.56 -13.86 -16.90
CA LEU A 25 -19.66 -12.99 -17.65
C LEU A 25 -18.24 -13.26 -17.13
N PRO A 26 -17.26 -13.54 -18.00
CA PRO A 26 -15.88 -13.55 -17.54
C PRO A 26 -15.59 -12.18 -16.95
N ALA A 27 -15.26 -12.14 -15.67
CA ALA A 27 -14.72 -10.95 -15.04
C ALA A 27 -13.41 -10.62 -15.76
N ALA A 28 -13.51 -9.78 -16.79
CA ALA A 28 -12.35 -9.11 -17.34
C ALA A 28 -11.69 -8.42 -16.15
N ALA A 29 -10.44 -8.77 -15.85
CA ALA A 29 -9.62 -8.00 -14.95
C ALA A 29 -9.47 -6.61 -15.58
N ALA A 30 -10.40 -5.71 -15.25
CA ALA A 30 -10.33 -4.33 -15.65
C ALA A 30 -9.08 -3.76 -14.98
N ASP A 31 -8.13 -3.28 -15.78
CA ASP A 31 -7.20 -2.28 -15.30
C ASP A 31 -8.06 -1.09 -14.85
N VAL A 32 -8.38 -1.01 -13.55
CA VAL A 32 -9.09 0.14 -12.99
C VAL A 32 -8.12 1.31 -13.01
N SER A 33 -8.10 2.05 -14.11
CA SER A 33 -7.52 3.39 -14.18
C SER A 33 -8.52 4.37 -13.59
N ILE A 34 -8.17 4.94 -12.43
CA ILE A 34 -8.94 6.05 -11.86
C ILE A 34 -8.58 7.31 -12.65
N SER A 35 -9.36 7.58 -13.71
CA SER A 35 -9.23 8.79 -14.51
C SER A 35 -9.98 9.94 -13.85
N ILE A 36 -9.24 10.97 -13.42
CA ILE A 36 -9.84 12.23 -12.95
C ILE A 36 -9.89 13.20 -14.12
N GLY A 37 -11.06 13.80 -14.39
CA GLY A 37 -11.32 14.68 -15.55
C GLY A 37 -10.50 15.97 -15.58
N VAL A 38 -9.95 16.41 -14.44
CA VAL A 38 -8.97 17.51 -14.35
C VAL A 38 -7.88 17.08 -13.35
N ASN A 39 -6.61 17.21 -13.74
CA ASN A 39 -5.47 16.74 -12.93
C ASN A 39 -4.76 17.86 -12.15
N ALA A 40 -5.22 19.11 -12.24
CA ALA A 40 -4.68 20.25 -11.51
C ALA A 40 -5.79 21.23 -11.09
N TRP A 41 -5.63 21.88 -9.94
CA TRP A 41 -6.54 22.89 -9.42
C TRP A 41 -5.82 23.92 -8.55
N ASP A 42 -6.36 25.14 -8.45
CA ASP A 42 -5.70 26.24 -7.72
C ASP A 42 -6.02 26.24 -6.23
N ALA A 43 -7.19 25.72 -5.84
CA ALA A 43 -7.61 25.62 -4.44
C ALA A 43 -7.21 24.27 -3.81
N PRO A 44 -6.88 24.22 -2.51
CA PRO A 44 -6.61 22.97 -1.81
C PRO A 44 -7.84 22.04 -1.79
N PRO A 45 -7.65 20.71 -1.84
CA PRO A 45 -8.73 19.78 -1.59
C PRO A 45 -9.22 19.87 -0.13
N PRO A 46 -10.52 19.65 0.14
CA PRO A 46 -11.06 19.70 1.48
C PRO A 46 -10.46 18.61 2.40
N PRO A 47 -10.60 18.72 3.74
CA PRO A 47 -10.18 17.66 4.65
C PRO A 47 -10.89 16.32 4.39
N LEU A 48 -10.19 15.19 4.55
CA LEU A 48 -10.68 13.84 4.30
C LEU A 48 -11.99 13.56 5.06
N PRO A 49 -13.11 13.22 4.39
CA PRO A 49 -14.35 12.92 5.06
C PRO A 49 -14.22 11.77 6.05
N VAL A 50 -15.06 11.77 7.09
CA VAL A 50 -15.25 10.60 7.94
C VAL A 50 -16.29 9.71 7.27
N TYR A 51 -15.93 8.47 7.00
CA TYR A 51 -16.81 7.49 6.39
C TYR A 51 -16.42 6.10 6.88
N ASP A 52 -17.38 5.18 6.86
CA ASP A 52 -17.17 3.80 7.26
C ASP A 52 -16.74 2.94 6.08
N GLN A 53 -15.89 1.95 6.36
CA GLN A 53 -15.58 0.91 5.39
C GLN A 53 -16.77 -0.06 5.31
N PRO A 54 -17.33 -0.31 4.12
CA PRO A 54 -18.38 -1.30 3.95
C PRO A 54 -17.84 -2.70 4.26
N MET A 55 -18.75 -3.63 4.58
CA MET A 55 -18.41 -5.03 4.76
C MET A 55 -17.69 -5.59 3.51
N ILE A 56 -16.62 -6.35 3.71
CA ILE A 56 -15.91 -7.00 2.60
C ILE A 56 -16.84 -7.95 1.81
N PRO A 57 -16.85 -7.91 0.46
CA PRO A 57 -17.67 -8.82 -0.35
C PRO A 57 -17.26 -10.29 -0.23
N GLY A 58 -15.95 -10.56 -0.13
CA GLY A 58 -15.40 -11.90 -0.03
C GLY A 58 -13.86 -11.90 0.00
N PRO A 59 -13.24 -13.09 0.07
CA PRO A 59 -11.78 -13.22 0.10
C PRO A 59 -11.18 -12.81 -1.25
N GLY A 60 -9.97 -12.26 -1.21
CA GLY A 60 -9.22 -11.77 -2.38
C GLY A 60 -9.42 -10.29 -2.69
N TYR A 61 -10.46 -9.63 -2.17
CA TYR A 61 -10.65 -8.18 -2.33
C TYR A 61 -9.63 -7.40 -1.50
N ILE A 62 -9.21 -6.24 -2.02
CA ILE A 62 -8.31 -5.30 -1.35
C ILE A 62 -9.01 -3.95 -1.22
N TRP A 63 -8.87 -3.33 -0.05
CA TRP A 63 -9.44 -2.02 0.20
C TRP A 63 -8.70 -0.95 -0.61
N THR A 64 -9.47 -0.16 -1.36
CA THR A 64 -9.00 1.06 -2.02
C THR A 64 -9.66 2.24 -1.33
N PRO A 65 -8.90 3.16 -0.71
CA PRO A 65 -9.52 4.27 0.03
C PRO A 65 -10.15 5.27 -0.94
N GLY A 66 -11.11 6.04 -0.42
CA GLY A 66 -11.72 7.12 -1.16
C GLY A 66 -10.74 8.25 -1.48
N TYR A 67 -11.13 9.12 -2.41
CA TYR A 67 -10.32 10.24 -2.85
C TYR A 67 -11.18 11.43 -3.26
N TRP A 68 -10.58 12.62 -3.24
CA TRP A 68 -11.18 13.81 -3.84
C TRP A 68 -11.00 13.76 -5.35
N ALA A 69 -12.09 13.58 -6.07
CA ALA A 69 -12.15 13.83 -7.50
C ALA A 69 -12.50 15.30 -7.75
N ILE A 70 -12.34 15.74 -8.99
CA ILE A 70 -12.68 17.10 -9.39
C ILE A 70 -13.48 17.11 -10.68
N ASN A 71 -14.45 18.01 -10.74
CA ASN A 71 -15.24 18.33 -11.92
C ASN A 71 -15.36 19.86 -12.05
N HIS A 72 -16.19 20.33 -12.99
CA HIS A 72 -16.43 21.76 -13.19
C HIS A 72 -16.97 22.50 -11.96
N GLY A 73 -17.63 21.81 -11.03
CA GLY A 73 -18.14 22.36 -9.76
C GLY A 73 -17.15 22.30 -8.59
N GLY A 74 -15.93 21.81 -8.82
CA GLY A 74 -14.89 21.67 -7.80
C GLY A 74 -14.76 20.24 -7.27
N TYR A 75 -14.25 20.12 -6.03
CA TYR A 75 -13.95 18.84 -5.41
C TYR A 75 -15.23 18.10 -5.00
N TYR A 76 -15.29 16.81 -5.33
CA TYR A 76 -16.30 15.89 -4.83
C TYR A 76 -15.66 14.60 -4.33
N TRP A 77 -16.20 14.05 -3.25
CA TRP A 77 -15.65 12.85 -2.61
C TRP A 77 -16.13 11.60 -3.33
N VAL A 78 -15.19 10.75 -3.72
CA VAL A 78 -15.48 9.39 -4.18
C VAL A 78 -15.18 8.44 -3.02
N PRO A 79 -16.18 7.73 -2.46
CA PRO A 79 -15.96 6.79 -1.37
C PRO A 79 -15.02 5.64 -1.77
N GLY A 80 -14.33 5.09 -0.76
CA GLY A 80 -13.49 3.91 -0.96
C GLY A 80 -14.31 2.66 -1.28
N ALA A 81 -13.65 1.68 -1.88
CA ALA A 81 -14.27 0.43 -2.29
C ALA A 81 -13.35 -0.78 -2.09
N TRP A 82 -13.96 -1.93 -1.90
CA TRP A 82 -13.29 -3.23 -2.00
C TRP A 82 -13.16 -3.60 -3.48
N ILE A 83 -11.93 -3.77 -3.96
CA ILE A 83 -11.65 -4.08 -5.37
C ILE A 83 -10.89 -5.40 -5.48
N MET A 84 -11.25 -6.22 -6.47
CA MET A 84 -10.48 -7.41 -6.80
C MET A 84 -9.17 -6.99 -7.49
N PRO A 85 -8.00 -7.37 -6.93
CA PRO A 85 -6.73 -6.99 -7.52
C PRO A 85 -6.54 -7.61 -8.90
N PRO A 86 -5.86 -6.92 -9.84
CA PRO A 86 -5.67 -7.40 -11.20
C PRO A 86 -4.74 -8.61 -11.30
N PHE A 87 -3.95 -8.89 -10.26
CA PHE A 87 -3.11 -10.08 -10.17
C PHE A 87 -2.83 -10.46 -8.71
N ILE A 88 -2.50 -11.74 -8.50
CA ILE A 88 -2.10 -12.24 -7.19
C ILE A 88 -0.82 -11.54 -6.73
N GLY A 89 -0.83 -11.03 -5.50
CA GLY A 89 0.28 -10.25 -4.96
C GLY A 89 0.19 -8.75 -5.22
N ALA A 90 -0.85 -8.28 -5.93
CA ALA A 90 -1.06 -6.84 -6.09
C ALA A 90 -1.50 -6.20 -4.76
N LEU A 91 -1.02 -5.00 -4.51
CA LEU A 91 -1.44 -4.09 -3.46
C LEU A 91 -1.75 -2.74 -4.12
N TRP A 92 -2.71 -2.02 -3.55
CA TRP A 92 -3.10 -0.71 -4.05
C TRP A 92 -2.22 0.37 -3.40
N THR A 93 -1.65 1.23 -4.24
CA THR A 93 -1.06 2.51 -3.81
C THR A 93 -2.11 3.59 -4.03
N PRO A 94 -2.61 4.26 -2.97
CA PRO A 94 -3.59 5.33 -3.10
C PRO A 94 -3.08 6.46 -3.98
N GLY A 95 -3.97 7.05 -4.76
CA GLY A 95 -3.70 8.34 -5.38
C GLY A 95 -3.71 9.44 -4.32
N TYR A 96 -3.14 10.60 -4.65
CA TYR A 96 -3.10 11.74 -3.74
C TYR A 96 -2.98 13.07 -4.46
N TRP A 97 -3.46 14.13 -3.83
CA TRP A 97 -3.19 15.50 -4.27
C TRP A 97 -1.86 15.97 -3.69
N ALA A 98 -1.05 16.65 -4.51
CA ALA A 98 0.19 17.27 -4.09
C ALA A 98 0.23 18.73 -4.55
N PHE A 99 0.64 19.64 -3.67
CA PHE A 99 0.91 21.02 -4.02
C PHE A 99 2.29 21.11 -4.67
N VAL A 100 2.33 21.34 -5.98
CA VAL A 100 3.55 21.38 -6.79
C VAL A 100 3.42 22.49 -7.82
N GLY A 101 4.41 23.40 -7.90
CA GLY A 101 4.39 24.47 -8.88
C GLY A 101 3.20 25.44 -8.70
N ASN A 102 2.86 25.75 -7.46
CA ASN A 102 1.75 26.63 -7.06
C ASN A 102 0.34 26.15 -7.42
N VAL A 103 0.19 24.88 -7.81
CA VAL A 103 -1.11 24.24 -8.08
C VAL A 103 -1.19 22.91 -7.34
N TYR A 104 -2.41 22.47 -7.04
CA TYR A 104 -2.67 21.14 -6.51
C TYR A 104 -2.81 20.18 -7.67
N ARG A 105 -1.93 19.20 -7.79
CA ARG A 105 -1.92 18.20 -8.86
C ARG A 105 -2.31 16.82 -8.32
N TRP A 106 -3.15 16.10 -9.05
CA TRP A 106 -3.50 14.73 -8.75
C TRP A 106 -2.40 13.78 -9.21
N HIS A 107 -1.94 12.93 -8.30
CA HIS A 107 -1.11 11.77 -8.57
C HIS A 107 -2.01 10.52 -8.55
N PRO A 108 -2.21 9.85 -9.70
CA PRO A 108 -3.08 8.68 -9.76
C PRO A 108 -2.50 7.52 -8.96
N GLY A 109 -3.41 6.78 -8.30
CA GLY A 109 -3.07 5.53 -7.63
C GLY A 109 -2.82 4.41 -8.63
N TYR A 110 -2.21 3.33 -8.16
CA TYR A 110 -1.86 2.19 -9.01
C TYR A 110 -1.74 0.88 -8.24
N TRP A 111 -1.91 -0.22 -8.97
CA TRP A 111 -1.62 -1.57 -8.49
C TRP A 111 -0.14 -1.89 -8.66
N GLY A 112 0.47 -2.44 -7.61
CA GLY A 112 1.87 -2.87 -7.63
C GLY A 112 2.11 -4.04 -6.67
N ARG A 113 3.29 -4.67 -6.72
CA ARG A 113 3.64 -5.73 -5.75
C ARG A 113 3.92 -5.18 -4.35
N GLN A 114 4.07 -3.87 -4.25
CA GLN A 114 4.33 -3.13 -3.03
C GLN A 114 3.57 -1.81 -3.08
N VAL A 115 3.27 -1.27 -1.92
CA VAL A 115 2.64 0.05 -1.79
C VAL A 115 3.72 1.12 -1.89
N GLY A 116 3.59 2.00 -2.88
CA GLY A 116 4.48 3.13 -3.09
C GLY A 116 4.12 4.34 -2.24
N TYR A 117 4.64 5.50 -2.62
CA TYR A 117 4.35 6.74 -1.91
C TYR A 117 2.99 7.31 -2.31
N TYR A 118 2.18 7.66 -1.31
CA TYR A 118 0.85 8.24 -1.51
C TYR A 118 0.66 9.57 -0.75
N GLY A 119 1.70 10.41 -0.74
CA GLY A 119 1.62 11.76 -0.16
C GLY A 119 1.76 11.83 1.37
N GLY A 120 2.02 10.70 2.04
CA GLY A 120 2.07 10.64 3.50
C GLY A 120 0.71 10.77 4.18
N ILE A 121 -0.38 10.72 3.40
CA ILE A 121 -1.74 10.99 3.87
C ILE A 121 -2.30 9.77 4.62
N ASN A 122 -2.88 9.98 5.80
CA ASN A 122 -3.60 8.93 6.50
C ASN A 122 -5.03 8.81 5.96
N TYR A 123 -5.23 7.90 5.01
CA TYR A 123 -6.55 7.57 4.44
C TYR A 123 -7.39 6.65 5.34
N GLY A 124 -6.85 6.16 6.46
CA GLY A 124 -7.50 5.18 7.32
C GLY A 124 -7.48 3.77 6.73
N PHE A 125 -8.14 2.83 7.43
CA PHE A 125 -8.33 1.44 6.98
C PHE A 125 -7.04 0.74 6.48
N GLY A 126 -5.92 1.03 7.15
CA GLY A 126 -4.61 0.43 6.88
C GLY A 126 -3.66 1.31 6.09
N TYR A 127 -4.13 2.43 5.54
CA TYR A 127 -3.30 3.43 4.87
C TYR A 127 -3.02 4.60 5.81
N ILE A 128 -2.03 4.43 6.67
CA ILE A 128 -1.72 5.37 7.78
C ILE A 128 -0.67 6.44 7.41
N GLY A 129 -0.43 6.64 6.12
CA GLY A 129 0.60 7.56 5.59
C GLY A 129 1.90 6.88 5.13
N SER A 130 2.02 5.57 5.32
CA SER A 130 3.07 4.75 4.69
C SER A 130 2.64 3.29 4.60
N GLY A 131 2.95 2.63 3.49
CA GLY A 131 2.63 1.21 3.30
C GLY A 131 1.14 0.89 3.42
N TYR A 132 0.82 -0.38 3.69
CA TYR A 132 -0.54 -0.85 3.95
C TYR A 132 -0.55 -1.86 5.08
N HIS A 133 -1.45 -1.64 6.05
CA HIS A 133 -1.56 -2.43 7.28
C HIS A 133 -2.86 -3.23 7.38
N GLY A 134 -3.71 -3.19 6.35
CA GLY A 134 -4.95 -3.94 6.29
C GLY A 134 -4.77 -5.44 6.01
N GLY A 135 -3.57 -5.86 5.58
CA GLY A 135 -3.29 -7.26 5.36
C GLY A 135 -2.00 -7.49 4.57
N TYR A 136 -1.76 -8.74 4.19
CA TYR A 136 -0.60 -9.12 3.38
C TYR A 136 -0.86 -10.41 2.59
N TRP A 137 -0.12 -10.61 1.50
CA TRP A 137 -0.16 -11.85 0.73
C TRP A 137 0.71 -12.94 1.36
N LYS A 138 0.19 -14.16 1.44
CA LYS A 138 0.94 -15.37 1.78
C LYS A 138 0.42 -16.54 0.96
N SER A 139 1.31 -17.21 0.24
CA SER A 139 0.98 -18.41 -0.56
C SER A 139 -0.27 -18.22 -1.43
N ASN A 140 -0.31 -17.14 -2.22
CA ASN A 140 -1.40 -16.75 -3.10
C ASN A 140 -2.75 -16.41 -2.44
N ARG A 141 -2.82 -16.33 -1.11
CA ARG A 141 -4.01 -15.88 -0.38
C ARG A 141 -3.71 -14.57 0.33
N PHE A 142 -4.66 -13.64 0.32
CA PHE A 142 -4.53 -12.39 1.06
C PHE A 142 -5.00 -12.58 2.50
N TYR A 143 -4.14 -12.36 3.48
CA TYR A 143 -4.51 -12.42 4.90
C TYR A 143 -4.92 -11.05 5.39
N TYR A 144 -6.03 -10.95 6.11
CA TYR A 144 -6.64 -9.69 6.49
C TYR A 144 -6.48 -9.36 7.97
N ASN A 145 -6.17 -8.11 8.28
CA ASN A 145 -6.11 -7.60 9.64
C ASN A 145 -7.49 -7.13 10.13
N ARG A 146 -8.08 -7.82 11.10
CA ARG A 146 -9.39 -7.49 11.67
C ARG A 146 -9.41 -6.21 12.51
N GLU A 147 -8.26 -5.78 13.01
CA GLU A 147 -8.15 -4.51 13.75
C GLU A 147 -8.24 -3.28 12.84
N VAL A 148 -8.19 -3.50 11.52
CA VAL A 148 -8.09 -2.44 10.51
C VAL A 148 -9.26 -2.45 9.55
N ASN A 149 -9.76 -3.65 9.22
CA ASN A 149 -10.76 -3.84 8.19
C ASN A 149 -12.07 -4.40 8.76
N HIS A 150 -13.18 -3.94 8.19
CA HIS A 150 -14.53 -4.40 8.47
C HIS A 150 -14.80 -5.74 7.75
N ILE A 151 -14.66 -6.83 8.49
CA ILE A 151 -14.66 -8.20 7.95
C ILE A 151 -15.64 -9.08 8.70
N ASP A 152 -16.46 -9.81 7.94
CA ASP A 152 -17.23 -10.95 8.41
C ASP A 152 -16.37 -12.23 8.32
N VAL A 153 -16.01 -12.77 9.48
CA VAL A 153 -15.17 -13.96 9.60
C VAL A 153 -15.85 -15.24 9.11
N HIS A 154 -17.17 -15.24 8.94
CA HIS A 154 -17.89 -16.37 8.35
C HIS A 154 -17.69 -16.44 6.83
N ARG A 155 -17.40 -15.31 6.18
CA ARG A 155 -17.13 -15.21 4.73
C ARG A 155 -15.66 -15.22 4.39
N VAL A 156 -14.82 -14.70 5.30
CA VAL A 156 -13.38 -14.52 5.09
C VAL A 156 -12.64 -15.12 6.28
N THR A 157 -12.03 -16.29 6.07
CA THR A 157 -11.39 -17.09 7.13
C THR A 157 -9.89 -16.82 7.30
N ASN A 158 -9.26 -16.26 6.26
CA ASN A 158 -7.87 -15.84 6.21
C ASN A 158 -7.66 -14.50 6.95
N VAL A 159 -7.91 -14.50 8.26
CA VAL A 159 -7.86 -13.31 9.12
C VAL A 159 -6.80 -13.43 10.22
N TYR A 160 -6.33 -12.29 10.70
CA TYR A 160 -5.48 -12.14 11.88
C TYR A 160 -5.79 -10.82 12.59
N ASN A 161 -5.29 -10.66 13.82
CA ASN A 161 -5.43 -9.43 14.58
C ASN A 161 -4.05 -8.85 14.89
N ARG A 162 -3.80 -7.63 14.43
CA ARG A 162 -2.59 -6.87 14.77
C ARG A 162 -2.95 -5.41 14.97
N LYS A 163 -2.72 -4.91 16.18
CA LYS A 163 -2.91 -3.48 16.47
C LYS A 163 -1.96 -2.64 15.62
N VAL A 164 -2.53 -1.61 14.98
CA VAL A 164 -1.79 -0.62 14.21
C VAL A 164 -1.84 0.68 15.00
N VAL A 165 -0.69 1.10 15.51
CA VAL A 165 -0.58 2.32 16.31
C VAL A 165 -0.08 3.45 15.42
N VAL A 166 -0.83 4.55 15.38
CA VAL A 166 -0.44 5.79 14.71
C VAL A 166 -0.06 6.78 15.80
N ASN A 167 1.24 6.98 16.03
CA ASN A 167 1.73 7.77 17.16
C ASN A 167 1.44 9.28 17.04
N ASN A 168 1.16 9.77 15.84
CA ASN A 168 0.94 11.19 15.54
C ASN A 168 -0.27 11.35 14.60
N VAL A 169 -1.49 11.04 15.06
CA VAL A 169 -2.70 11.27 14.27
C VAL A 169 -2.93 12.78 14.15
N ASP A 170 -2.76 13.32 12.95
CA ASP A 170 -3.14 14.69 12.66
C ASP A 170 -4.67 14.80 12.55
N ASN A 171 -5.31 15.36 13.59
CA ASN A 171 -6.77 15.53 13.65
C ASN A 171 -7.31 16.51 12.59
N ARG A 172 -6.45 17.22 11.85
CA ARG A 172 -6.88 18.14 10.77
C ARG A 172 -7.41 17.41 9.54
N ARG A 173 -7.27 16.06 9.46
CA ARG A 173 -7.73 15.23 8.32
C ARG A 173 -7.19 15.72 6.98
N ILE A 174 -5.92 16.13 6.95
CA ILE A 174 -5.30 16.67 5.73
C ILE A 174 -5.38 15.64 4.60
N SER A 175 -5.77 16.10 3.41
CA SER A 175 -6.02 15.28 2.22
C SER A 175 -5.00 15.48 1.08
N TYR A 176 -3.94 16.24 1.33
CA TYR A 176 -2.93 16.58 0.33
C TYR A 176 -1.51 16.69 0.92
N HIS A 177 -0.54 16.53 0.02
CA HIS A 177 0.88 16.64 0.29
C HIS A 177 1.43 18.02 -0.08
N GLY A 178 2.37 18.55 0.70
CA GLY A 178 3.07 19.81 0.41
C GLY A 178 2.20 21.06 0.61
N GLY A 179 2.75 22.23 0.29
CA GLY A 179 2.09 23.52 0.52
C GLY A 179 2.09 23.92 1.99
N LYS A 180 1.44 25.06 2.31
CA LYS A 180 1.48 25.66 3.65
C LYS A 180 0.88 24.76 4.74
N ASP A 181 -0.28 24.17 4.46
CA ASP A 181 -1.07 23.42 5.45
C ASP A 181 -1.16 21.91 5.15
N GLY A 182 -0.42 21.43 4.15
CA GLY A 182 -0.41 20.02 3.75
C GLY A 182 0.59 19.16 4.53
N ILE A 183 0.57 17.86 4.25
CA ILE A 183 1.52 16.91 4.83
C ILE A 183 2.92 17.14 4.25
N GLN A 184 3.92 17.33 5.12
CA GLN A 184 5.30 17.62 4.71
C GLN A 184 6.20 16.37 4.64
N ARG A 185 5.70 15.20 5.03
CA ARG A 185 6.47 13.95 5.02
C ARG A 185 6.74 13.56 3.57
N GLY A 186 7.99 13.65 3.11
CA GLY A 186 8.38 13.20 1.78
C GLY A 186 8.43 11.67 1.64
N PRO A 187 8.65 11.15 0.41
CA PRO A 187 8.86 9.73 0.20
C PRO A 187 10.18 9.27 0.83
N THR A 188 10.22 8.03 1.30
CA THR A 188 11.45 7.31 1.68
C THR A 188 12.19 6.84 0.43
N ASP A 189 13.45 6.41 0.56
CA ASP A 189 14.20 5.82 -0.56
C ASP A 189 13.52 4.57 -1.12
N ARG A 190 12.91 3.77 -0.25
CA ARG A 190 12.19 2.56 -0.67
C ARG A 190 10.96 2.91 -1.49
N GLU A 191 10.15 3.87 -1.03
CA GLU A 191 8.97 4.30 -1.78
C GLU A 191 9.36 4.96 -3.11
N ARG A 192 10.42 5.81 -3.13
CA ARG A 192 10.97 6.36 -4.38
C ARG A 192 11.38 5.25 -5.36
N GLN A 193 11.95 4.15 -4.87
CA GLN A 193 12.30 3.03 -5.72
C GLN A 193 11.06 2.34 -6.29
N ILE A 194 10.03 2.10 -5.48
CA ILE A 194 8.76 1.49 -5.90
C ILE A 194 8.10 2.35 -6.99
N ASP A 195 8.03 3.67 -6.78
CA ASP A 195 7.43 4.60 -7.74
C ASP A 195 8.20 4.60 -9.08
N ARG A 196 9.54 4.54 -9.03
CA ARG A 196 10.39 4.42 -10.24
C ARG A 196 10.17 3.11 -10.98
N GLU A 197 10.10 1.99 -10.25
CA GLU A 197 9.83 0.68 -10.83
C GLU A 197 8.46 0.65 -11.50
N HIS A 198 7.43 1.17 -10.84
CA HIS A 198 6.09 1.27 -11.41
C HIS A 198 6.10 2.12 -12.69
N ARG A 199 6.69 3.32 -12.66
CA ARG A 199 6.75 4.19 -13.85
C ARG A 199 7.42 3.49 -15.03
N ARG A 200 8.53 2.78 -14.80
CA ARG A 200 9.19 1.99 -15.84
C ARG A 200 8.29 0.90 -16.42
N THR A 201 7.49 0.23 -15.59
CA THR A 201 6.54 -0.79 -16.06
C THR A 201 5.43 -0.21 -16.91
N VAL A 202 4.90 0.97 -16.53
CA VAL A 202 3.89 1.69 -17.31
C VAL A 202 4.46 2.14 -18.65
N GLU A 203 5.62 2.81 -18.65
CA GLU A 203 6.29 3.27 -19.87
C GLU A 203 6.63 2.11 -20.83
N ALA A 204 7.03 0.96 -20.29
CA ALA A 204 7.29 -0.23 -21.10
C ALA A 204 6.00 -0.79 -21.75
N ARG A 205 4.89 -0.81 -21.00
CA ARG A 205 3.58 -1.27 -21.50
C ARG A 205 3.02 -0.30 -22.55
N GLU A 206 3.18 1.01 -22.34
CA GLU A 206 2.78 2.04 -23.32
C GLU A 206 3.57 1.91 -24.63
N ARG A 207 4.91 1.76 -24.57
CA ARG A 207 5.72 1.50 -25.76
C ARG A 207 5.32 0.22 -26.49
N GLN A 208 4.93 -0.82 -25.76
CA GLN A 208 4.46 -2.06 -26.36
C GLN A 208 3.10 -1.89 -27.03
N ASN A 209 2.17 -1.17 -26.40
CA ASN A 209 0.86 -0.87 -26.98
C ASN A 209 0.98 -0.01 -28.23
N GLN A 210 1.82 1.04 -28.20
CA GLN A 210 2.11 1.87 -29.37
C GLN A 210 2.62 1.03 -30.55
N ARG A 211 3.59 0.15 -30.31
CA ARG A 211 4.07 -0.77 -31.37
C ARG A 211 2.97 -1.67 -31.92
N ARG A 212 2.07 -2.19 -31.07
CA ARG A 212 0.93 -3.02 -31.52
C ARG A 212 -0.07 -2.22 -32.34
N ASP A 213 -0.32 -0.97 -31.98
CA ASP A 213 -1.23 -0.09 -32.71
C ASP A 213 -0.61 0.33 -34.05
N ASP A 214 0.69 0.63 -34.08
CA ASP A 214 1.46 0.88 -35.32
C ASP A 214 1.47 -0.35 -36.24
N ASP A 215 1.68 -1.55 -35.70
CA ASP A 215 1.62 -2.81 -36.47
C ASP A 215 0.22 -3.08 -37.05
N ARG A 216 -0.84 -2.73 -36.30
CA ARG A 216 -2.25 -2.83 -36.76
C ARG A 216 -2.59 -1.79 -37.82
N ASP A 217 -2.03 -0.58 -37.74
CA ASP A 217 -2.17 0.45 -38.78
C ASP A 217 -1.39 0.03 -40.04
N HIS A 218 -0.19 -0.54 -39.88
CA HIS A 218 0.58 -1.08 -41.00
C HIS A 218 -0.09 -2.28 -41.69
N SER A 219 -0.77 -3.17 -40.96
CA SER A 219 -1.53 -4.28 -41.57
C SER A 219 -2.80 -3.80 -42.28
N GLN A 220 -3.42 -2.70 -41.84
CA GLN A 220 -4.52 -2.04 -42.55
C GLN A 220 -4.06 -1.24 -43.78
N ARG A 221 -2.80 -0.78 -43.81
CA ARG A 221 -2.18 -0.18 -45.01
C ARG A 221 -1.65 -1.21 -46.02
N GLY A 222 -1.60 -2.50 -45.65
CA GLY A 222 -1.08 -3.59 -46.48
C GLY A 222 -1.90 -3.95 -47.72
N ASP A 223 -3.17 -3.53 -47.80
CA ASP A 223 -4.03 -3.75 -48.98
C ASP A 223 -4.02 -2.58 -49.99
N GLN A 224 -3.24 -1.54 -49.73
CA GLN A 224 -2.96 -0.50 -50.71
C GLN A 224 -1.50 -0.63 -51.16
N ARG A 225 -1.24 -1.62 -52.02
CA ARG A 225 -0.01 -1.61 -52.82
C ARG A 225 0.03 -0.29 -53.59
N PRO A 226 1.04 0.58 -53.39
CA PRO A 226 1.36 1.59 -54.39
C PRO A 226 1.80 0.80 -55.62
N GLY A 227 1.15 1.07 -56.76
CA GLY A 227 1.46 0.39 -58.01
C GLY A 227 2.96 0.30 -58.24
N GLN A 228 3.42 -0.90 -58.60
CA GLN A 228 4.70 -1.08 -59.27
C GLN A 228 4.85 0.02 -60.33
N PRO A 229 5.99 0.72 -60.43
CA PRO A 229 6.26 1.52 -61.61
C PRO A 229 6.35 0.53 -62.77
N GLY A 230 5.30 0.50 -63.59
CA GLY A 230 5.30 -0.22 -64.85
C GLY A 230 6.48 0.27 -65.65
N ARG A 231 7.37 -0.66 -66.00
CA ARG A 231 8.32 -0.46 -67.10
C ARG A 231 7.46 -0.23 -68.35
N GLY A 232 7.27 1.03 -68.70
CA GLY A 232 6.73 1.43 -69.99
C GLY A 232 7.83 1.25 -71.02
N ASP A 233 7.75 0.15 -71.77
CA ASP A 233 8.40 -0.01 -73.05
C ASP A 233 7.85 1.07 -73.99
N ASN A 234 8.62 2.14 -74.18
CA ASN A 234 8.42 3.10 -75.27
C ASN A 234 9.36 2.74 -76.42
N ASP A 235 9.01 1.67 -77.14
CA ASP A 235 9.14 1.70 -78.59
C ASP A 235 8.06 2.66 -79.10
N HIS A 236 8.44 3.65 -79.91
CA HIS A 236 7.74 4.17 -81.09
C HIS A 236 8.41 5.48 -81.54
N ARG A 237 9.09 5.38 -82.70
CA ARG A 237 9.70 6.44 -83.51
C ARG A 237 8.77 7.66 -83.71
N PRO A 238 9.31 8.88 -83.83
CA PRO A 238 8.71 9.92 -84.65
C PRO A 238 9.49 10.03 -85.97
N ASN A 239 8.91 9.50 -87.05
CA ASN A 239 9.23 9.91 -88.41
C ASN A 239 8.17 10.92 -88.84
N GLY A 240 8.59 12.13 -89.20
CA GLY A 240 7.68 13.22 -89.53
C GLY A 240 8.44 14.41 -90.10
N GLN A 241 8.97 14.25 -91.31
CA GLN A 241 9.31 15.37 -92.19
C GLN A 241 8.07 16.23 -92.45
N PRO A 242 8.26 17.55 -92.61
CA PRO A 242 7.53 18.25 -93.66
C PRO A 242 8.51 18.81 -94.70
N ASP A 243 8.30 18.30 -95.90
CA ASP A 243 8.78 18.79 -97.19
C ASP A 243 8.25 20.23 -97.40
N ARG A 244 9.16 21.19 -97.69
CA ARG A 244 8.79 22.47 -98.32
C ARG A 244 9.83 22.86 -99.36
N ARG A 245 9.43 22.64 -100.61
CA ARG A 245 10.03 23.20 -101.81
C ARG A 245 9.74 24.69 -101.93
N ASP A 246 10.73 25.38 -102.48
CA ASP A 246 10.63 26.44 -103.47
C ASP A 246 9.64 27.59 -103.25
N PHE A 247 10.16 28.73 -102.83
CA PHE A 247 9.82 30.00 -103.48
C PHE A 247 11.09 30.83 -103.71
N GLN A 248 11.35 31.04 -104.99
CA GLN A 248 12.44 31.82 -105.53
C GLN A 248 11.92 33.25 -105.76
N GLN A 249 12.60 34.26 -105.21
CA GLN A 249 12.51 35.60 -105.78
C GLN A 249 13.88 36.27 -105.80
N LYS A 250 14.35 36.44 -107.05
CA LYS A 250 15.52 37.22 -107.46
C LYS A 250 15.36 38.68 -107.03
N GLN A 251 16.45 39.29 -106.59
CA GLN A 251 16.76 40.69 -106.95
C GLN A 251 18.28 40.92 -106.99
N ASN A 252 18.74 41.13 -108.21
CA ASN A 252 19.85 41.95 -108.72
C ASN A 252 21.28 41.84 -108.16
N ALA A 253 22.14 41.46 -109.12
CA ALA A 253 23.57 41.72 -109.18
C ALA A 253 23.90 43.23 -109.24
N ASN A 254 25.06 43.65 -108.70
CA ASN A 254 26.30 43.88 -109.48
C ASN A 254 27.35 44.62 -108.60
N ARG A 255 28.63 44.48 -108.97
CA ARG A 255 29.87 45.09 -108.41
C ARG A 255 30.47 44.31 -107.23
N GLY A 256 31.76 44.02 -107.19
CA GLY A 256 32.89 44.32 -108.05
C GLY A 256 34.08 43.66 -107.38
N ASP A 257 34.94 43.09 -108.22
CA ASP A 257 36.24 42.54 -107.86
C ASP A 257 37.07 43.59 -107.10
N ASP A 258 37.46 43.31 -105.87
CA ASP A 258 38.66 43.83 -105.18
C ASP A 258 38.68 43.34 -103.72
N GLY A 259 39.71 42.57 -103.34
CA GLY A 259 39.93 42.26 -101.90
C GLY A 259 40.58 40.94 -101.54
N ARG A 260 41.30 40.25 -102.45
CA ARG A 260 42.07 39.04 -102.11
C ARG A 260 43.40 39.33 -101.39
N HIS A 261 43.41 40.18 -100.37
CA HIS A 261 44.56 40.29 -99.44
C HIS A 261 44.15 40.61 -97.98
N ALA A 262 42.85 40.76 -97.68
CA ALA A 262 42.36 41.05 -96.33
C ALA A 262 41.84 39.80 -95.55
N GLN A 263 41.75 38.64 -96.20
CA GLN A 263 41.17 37.42 -95.63
C GLN A 263 42.20 36.51 -94.94
N GLU A 264 43.49 36.61 -95.29
CA GLU A 264 44.57 35.83 -94.65
C GLU A 264 45.05 36.44 -93.32
N GLN A 265 45.02 37.77 -93.15
CA GLN A 265 45.37 38.42 -91.88
C GLN A 265 44.31 38.20 -90.78
N ARG A 266 43.02 38.12 -91.12
CA ARG A 266 41.95 37.82 -90.13
C ARG A 266 41.99 36.38 -89.63
N GLN A 267 42.37 35.42 -90.47
CA GLN A 267 42.50 34.02 -90.07
C GLN A 267 43.69 33.74 -89.14
N GLN A 268 44.74 34.57 -89.18
CA GLN A 268 45.86 34.48 -88.24
C GLN A 268 45.52 35.11 -86.87
N GLN A 269 44.80 36.24 -86.85
CA GLN A 269 44.30 36.85 -85.59
C GLN A 269 43.29 35.96 -84.85
N ASP A 270 42.36 35.30 -85.56
CA ASP A 270 41.42 34.35 -84.95
C ASP A 270 42.12 33.10 -84.37
N ARG A 271 43.29 32.72 -84.91
CA ARG A 271 44.06 31.58 -84.42
C ARG A 271 44.83 31.92 -83.14
N GLN A 272 45.34 33.14 -83.03
CA GLN A 272 45.97 33.66 -81.81
C GLN A 272 44.95 33.88 -80.68
N GLN A 273 43.78 34.49 -80.96
CA GLN A 273 42.73 34.66 -79.95
C GLN A 273 42.23 33.33 -79.37
N ARG A 274 42.04 32.30 -80.21
CA ARG A 274 41.65 30.96 -79.73
C ARG A 274 42.71 30.29 -78.86
N GLN A 275 44.00 30.50 -79.15
CA GLN A 275 45.09 29.97 -78.31
C GLN A 275 45.15 30.67 -76.95
N ASP A 276 44.90 31.98 -76.91
CA ASP A 276 44.86 32.75 -75.67
C ASP A 276 43.62 32.40 -74.81
N GLU A 277 42.46 32.19 -75.43
CA GLU A 277 41.27 31.67 -74.75
C GLU A 277 41.48 30.28 -74.16
N GLN A 278 42.18 29.39 -74.88
CA GLN A 278 42.50 28.04 -74.38
C GLN A 278 43.47 28.09 -73.18
N ARG A 279 44.47 28.96 -73.20
CA ARG A 279 45.38 29.18 -72.06
C ARG A 279 44.63 29.77 -70.87
N GLN A 280 43.73 30.73 -71.08
CA GLN A 280 42.91 31.28 -70.01
C GLN A 280 41.94 30.25 -69.42
N GLN A 281 41.37 29.36 -70.22
CA GLN A 281 40.54 28.25 -69.71
C GLN A 281 41.37 27.26 -68.88
N GLN A 282 42.57 26.89 -69.32
CA GLN A 282 43.46 26.03 -68.54
C GLN A 282 43.88 26.68 -67.22
N ALA A 283 44.21 27.98 -67.22
CA ALA A 283 44.53 28.71 -65.99
C ALA A 283 43.35 28.74 -64.99
N ARG A 284 42.11 28.94 -65.47
CA ARG A 284 40.91 28.88 -64.61
C ARG A 284 40.64 27.48 -64.05
N GLN A 285 40.87 26.43 -64.84
CA GLN A 285 40.73 25.04 -64.35
C GLN A 285 41.79 24.70 -63.28
N GLN A 286 43.01 25.22 -63.42
CA GLN A 286 44.08 25.00 -62.45
C GLN A 286 43.78 25.72 -61.13
N GLN A 287 43.31 26.97 -61.17
CA GLN A 287 42.86 27.69 -59.96
C GLN A 287 41.68 27.00 -59.26
N GLN A 288 40.71 26.44 -60.02
CA GLN A 288 39.61 25.67 -59.41
C GLN A 288 40.08 24.39 -58.72
N ARG A 289 41.09 23.70 -59.26
CA ARG A 289 41.69 22.52 -58.61
C ARG A 289 42.40 22.90 -57.31
N GLU A 290 43.18 23.98 -57.33
CA GLU A 290 43.87 24.47 -56.13
C GLU A 290 42.89 24.89 -55.02
N GLN A 291 41.79 25.56 -55.37
CA GLN A 291 40.73 25.88 -54.41
C GLN A 291 40.08 24.63 -53.80
N ARG A 292 39.75 23.62 -54.61
CA ARG A 292 39.18 22.35 -54.10
C ARG A 292 40.16 21.62 -53.18
N GLU A 293 41.44 21.58 -53.51
CA GLU A 293 42.46 20.96 -52.66
C GLU A 293 42.69 21.69 -51.34
N GLN A 294 42.51 23.02 -51.30
CA GLN A 294 42.53 23.78 -50.06
C GLN A 294 41.30 23.47 -49.19
N GLN A 295 40.12 23.38 -49.81
CA GLN A 295 38.87 23.04 -49.12
C GLN A 295 38.93 21.63 -48.51
N ASP A 296 39.41 20.63 -49.26
CA ASP A 296 39.60 19.25 -48.79
C ASP A 296 40.60 19.18 -47.62
N ARG A 297 41.66 20.00 -47.65
CA ARG A 297 42.63 20.07 -46.55
C ARG A 297 42.01 20.64 -45.28
N GLN A 298 41.17 21.67 -45.39
CA GLN A 298 40.45 22.23 -44.24
C GLN A 298 39.46 21.22 -43.67
N GLN A 299 38.69 20.53 -44.52
CA GLN A 299 37.72 19.51 -44.10
C GLN A 299 38.39 18.36 -43.34
N ARG A 300 39.53 17.85 -43.83
CA ARG A 300 40.30 16.78 -43.13
C ARG A 300 40.84 17.22 -41.77
N GLN A 301 41.27 18.48 -41.64
CA GLN A 301 41.71 19.02 -40.34
C GLN A 301 40.55 19.12 -39.34
N GLU A 302 39.37 19.49 -39.82
CA GLU A 302 38.17 19.61 -38.98
C GLU A 302 37.65 18.25 -38.53
N GLU A 303 37.67 17.23 -39.40
CA GLU A 303 37.37 15.84 -39.03
C GLU A 303 38.33 15.30 -37.97
N GLN A 304 39.64 15.56 -38.09
CA GLN A 304 40.63 15.14 -37.08
C GLN A 304 40.34 15.76 -35.71
N ARG A 305 40.00 17.05 -35.66
CA ARG A 305 39.62 17.75 -34.41
C ARG A 305 38.35 17.13 -33.80
N GLN A 306 37.33 16.88 -34.62
CA GLN A 306 36.09 16.22 -34.15
C GLN A 306 36.32 14.80 -33.64
N GLN A 307 37.32 14.08 -34.17
CA GLN A 307 37.67 12.74 -33.74
C GLN A 307 38.38 12.76 -32.37
N GLN A 308 39.30 13.71 -32.15
CA GLN A 308 39.94 13.94 -30.84
C GLN A 308 38.91 14.33 -29.77
N ASP A 309 38.01 15.26 -30.07
CA ASP A 309 36.95 15.67 -29.14
C ASP A 309 36.04 14.50 -28.74
N ARG A 310 35.73 13.60 -29.69
CA ARG A 310 34.94 12.40 -29.42
C ARG A 310 35.66 11.44 -28.47
N GLN A 311 36.96 11.23 -28.65
CA GLN A 311 37.77 10.40 -27.74
C GLN A 311 37.85 11.02 -26.35
N GLN A 312 38.04 12.34 -26.25
CA GLN A 312 38.12 13.04 -24.98
C GLN A 312 36.81 12.94 -24.18
N ARG A 313 35.67 13.16 -24.84
CA ARG A 313 34.33 12.98 -24.23
C ARG A 313 34.09 11.55 -23.75
N GLN A 314 34.51 10.54 -24.53
CA GLN A 314 34.40 9.14 -24.10
C GLN A 314 35.25 8.83 -22.87
N ASN A 315 36.46 9.39 -22.77
CA ASN A 315 37.33 9.20 -21.60
C ASN A 315 36.77 9.89 -20.35
N GLU A 316 36.23 11.10 -20.48
CA GLU A 316 35.55 11.80 -19.38
C GLU A 316 34.33 11.02 -18.88
N GLN A 317 33.54 10.46 -19.81
CA GLN A 317 32.36 9.67 -19.47
C GLN A 317 32.73 8.38 -18.72
N ARG A 318 33.81 7.68 -19.12
CA ARG A 318 34.35 6.54 -18.37
C ARG A 318 34.84 6.94 -16.98
N GLN A 319 35.55 8.05 -16.85
CA GLN A 319 35.99 8.53 -15.53
C GLN A 319 34.81 8.88 -14.62
N GLN A 320 33.76 9.51 -15.15
CA GLN A 320 32.56 9.79 -14.36
C GLN A 320 31.86 8.50 -13.90
N GLN A 321 31.75 7.49 -14.77
CA GLN A 321 31.18 6.19 -14.39
C GLN A 321 32.02 5.51 -13.31
N ALA A 322 33.35 5.52 -13.41
CA ALA A 322 34.24 4.95 -12.40
C ALA A 322 34.07 5.63 -11.03
N ARG A 323 33.97 6.96 -10.99
CA ARG A 323 33.73 7.72 -9.74
C ARG A 323 32.35 7.40 -9.13
N GLN A 324 31.31 7.27 -9.96
CA GLN A 324 29.98 6.88 -9.49
C GLN A 324 29.96 5.45 -8.92
N GLN A 325 30.72 4.53 -9.53
CA GLN A 325 30.83 3.16 -9.05
C GLN A 325 31.54 3.10 -7.70
N GLN A 326 32.66 3.80 -7.52
CA GLN A 326 33.33 3.90 -6.22
C GLN A 326 32.42 4.50 -5.13
N GLN A 327 31.64 5.54 -5.44
CA GLN A 327 30.67 6.10 -4.47
C GLN A 327 29.59 5.09 -4.08
N ARG A 328 29.12 4.26 -5.01
CA ARG A 328 28.14 3.21 -4.71
C ARG A 328 28.73 2.15 -3.78
N GLU A 329 29.93 1.67 -4.09
CA GLU A 329 30.63 0.68 -3.26
C GLU A 329 30.87 1.18 -1.83
N GLN A 330 31.26 2.46 -1.70
CA GLN A 330 31.47 3.09 -0.40
C GLN A 330 30.16 3.20 0.42
N ARG A 331 29.06 3.60 -0.22
CA ARG A 331 27.72 3.61 0.42
C ARG A 331 27.26 2.22 0.81
N GLU A 332 27.47 1.22 -0.04
CA GLU A 332 27.12 -0.17 0.29
C GLU A 332 27.91 -0.75 1.46
N GLN A 333 29.20 -0.38 1.60
CA GLN A 333 29.98 -0.74 2.79
C GLN A 333 29.42 -0.08 4.04
N GLN A 334 29.08 1.21 3.98
CA GLN A 334 28.50 1.95 5.10
C GLN A 334 27.15 1.36 5.53
N ASP A 335 26.28 1.04 4.57
CA ASP A 335 25.00 0.39 4.80
C ASP A 335 25.16 -1.02 5.40
N ARG A 336 26.15 -1.80 4.94
CA ARG A 336 26.46 -3.12 5.53
C ARG A 336 26.87 -2.99 7.00
N GLN A 337 27.70 -2.00 7.32
CA GLN A 337 28.18 -1.75 8.68
C GLN A 337 27.04 -1.28 9.59
N GLN A 338 26.16 -0.40 9.09
CA GLN A 338 24.97 0.05 9.81
C GLN A 338 24.01 -1.11 10.09
N ARG A 339 23.73 -1.97 9.10
CA ARG A 339 22.90 -3.18 9.29
C ARG A 339 23.48 -4.13 10.35
N GLN A 340 24.80 -4.34 10.36
CA GLN A 340 25.44 -5.16 11.39
C GLN A 340 25.29 -4.56 12.79
N ASN A 341 25.39 -3.23 12.93
CA ASN A 341 25.21 -2.55 14.21
C ASN A 341 23.76 -2.60 14.69
N GLU A 342 22.79 -2.41 13.80
CA GLU A 342 21.37 -2.56 14.11
C GLU A 342 21.05 -4.00 14.55
N GLN A 343 21.61 -5.00 13.89
CA GLN A 343 21.40 -6.40 14.23
C GLN A 343 21.98 -6.74 15.62
N ARG A 344 23.18 -6.23 15.95
CA ARG A 344 23.76 -6.33 17.29
C ARG A 344 22.90 -5.65 18.36
N GLN A 345 22.38 -4.45 18.09
CA GLN A 345 21.48 -3.78 19.03
C GLN A 345 20.16 -4.53 19.21
N GLN A 346 19.59 -5.11 18.16
CA GLN A 346 18.38 -5.93 18.28
C GLN A 346 18.61 -7.18 19.12
N GLN A 347 19.73 -7.88 18.93
CA GLN A 347 20.10 -9.04 19.77
C GLN A 347 20.28 -8.64 21.23
N ALA A 348 20.98 -7.52 21.51
CA ALA A 348 21.14 -7.03 22.87
C ALA A 348 19.80 -6.68 23.54
N ARG A 349 18.87 -6.06 22.80
CA ARG A 349 17.51 -5.76 23.30
C ARG A 349 16.71 -7.02 23.59
N GLN A 350 16.80 -8.04 22.73
CA GLN A 350 16.15 -9.35 22.95
C GLN A 350 16.67 -10.02 24.22
N GLN A 351 18.00 -10.12 24.39
CA GLN A 351 18.59 -10.70 25.60
C GLN A 351 18.16 -9.96 26.87
N GLN A 352 18.12 -8.62 26.84
CA GLN A 352 17.68 -7.84 27.98
C GLN A 352 16.18 -8.05 28.29
N GLN A 353 15.36 -8.30 27.27
CA GLN A 353 13.93 -8.58 27.45
C GLN A 353 13.71 -9.98 28.03
N GLU A 354 14.48 -10.97 27.59
CA GLU A 354 14.46 -12.32 28.17
C GLU A 354 14.91 -12.32 29.63
N GLN A 355 15.98 -11.60 29.99
CA GLN A 355 16.40 -11.45 31.40
C GLN A 355 15.30 -10.82 32.26
N ARG A 356 14.65 -9.74 31.79
CA ARG A 356 13.53 -9.12 32.51
C ARG A 356 12.36 -10.08 32.68
N GLN A 357 12.03 -10.89 31.68
CA GLN A 357 10.97 -11.89 31.80
C GLN A 357 11.34 -13.00 32.79
N GLN A 358 12.60 -13.45 32.82
CA GLN A 358 13.05 -14.44 33.80
C GLN A 358 12.97 -13.90 35.23
N GLN A 359 13.43 -12.66 35.47
CA GLN A 359 13.29 -12.01 36.77
C GLN A 359 11.83 -11.86 37.20
N ALA A 360 10.95 -11.42 36.29
CA ALA A 360 9.52 -11.29 36.57
C ALA A 360 8.89 -12.65 36.94
N ARG A 361 9.28 -13.74 36.27
CA ARG A 361 8.82 -15.10 36.59
C ARG A 361 9.30 -15.57 37.96
N GLN A 362 10.55 -15.28 38.33
CA GLN A 362 11.09 -15.59 39.66
C GLN A 362 10.33 -14.83 40.75
N GLN A 363 10.14 -13.52 40.60
CA GLN A 363 9.36 -12.72 41.57
C GLN A 363 7.93 -13.23 41.73
N GLN A 364 7.29 -13.64 40.62
CA GLN A 364 5.94 -14.20 40.67
C GLN A 364 5.89 -15.58 41.37
N GLN A 365 6.96 -16.40 41.25
CA GLN A 365 7.07 -17.65 42.00
C GLN A 365 7.27 -17.40 43.49
N GLU A 366 8.13 -16.44 43.87
CA GLU A 366 8.35 -16.06 45.27
C GLU A 366 7.06 -15.54 45.92
N GLN A 367 6.31 -14.67 45.23
CA GLN A 367 5.00 -14.20 45.72
C GLN A 367 4.01 -15.35 45.94
N ARG A 368 3.94 -16.30 44.99
CA ARG A 368 3.08 -17.49 45.15
C ARG A 368 3.49 -18.35 46.34
N GLN A 369 4.79 -18.54 46.56
CA GLN A 369 5.28 -19.28 47.73
C GLN A 369 4.97 -18.54 49.04
N GLN A 370 5.10 -17.22 49.08
CA GLN A 370 4.75 -16.43 50.27
C GLN A 370 3.25 -16.51 50.58
N GLN A 371 2.38 -16.38 49.58
CA GLN A 371 0.93 -16.57 49.75
C GLN A 371 0.59 -17.98 50.23
N ALA A 372 1.22 -19.02 49.67
CA ALA A 372 0.99 -20.39 50.10
C ALA A 372 1.41 -20.61 51.57
N ARG A 373 2.53 -20.01 52.00
CA ARG A 373 2.97 -20.06 53.41
C ARG A 373 2.00 -19.34 54.35
N GLN A 374 1.48 -18.19 53.95
CA GLN A 374 0.47 -17.46 54.74
C GLN A 374 -0.82 -18.27 54.89
N GLN A 375 -1.36 -18.83 53.80
CA GLN A 375 -2.55 -19.68 53.86
C GLN A 375 -2.34 -20.90 54.77
N GLN A 376 -1.14 -21.51 54.73
CA GLN A 376 -0.84 -22.65 55.59
C GLN A 376 -0.70 -22.26 57.07
N GLN A 377 -0.27 -21.04 57.38
CA GLN A 377 -0.28 -20.50 58.74
C GLN A 377 -1.70 -20.23 59.24
N GLU A 378 -2.54 -19.61 58.40
CA GLU A 378 -3.95 -19.36 58.74
C GLU A 378 -4.70 -20.66 59.02
N GLN A 379 -4.53 -21.69 58.17
CA GLN A 379 -5.13 -23.01 58.40
C GLN A 379 -4.70 -23.65 59.71
N ARG A 380 -3.41 -23.54 60.09
CA ARG A 380 -2.91 -24.04 61.37
C ARG A 380 -3.51 -23.28 62.56
N GLN A 381 -3.63 -21.96 62.45
CA GLN A 381 -4.26 -21.15 63.50
C GLN A 381 -5.75 -21.50 63.63
N GLU A 382 -6.46 -21.71 62.53
CA GLU A 382 -7.86 -22.10 62.56
C GLU A 382 -8.05 -23.49 63.19
N GLN A 383 -7.21 -24.47 62.84
CA GLN A 383 -7.21 -25.79 63.49
C GLN A 383 -6.95 -25.69 64.99
N ALA A 384 -5.95 -24.89 65.42
CA ALA A 384 -5.67 -24.68 66.83
C ALA A 384 -6.86 -24.05 67.57
N ARG A 385 -7.53 -23.06 66.96
CA ARG A 385 -8.75 -22.45 67.52
C ARG A 385 -9.88 -23.45 67.66
N ARG A 386 -10.10 -24.30 66.65
CA ARG A 386 -11.12 -25.38 66.70
C ARG A 386 -10.84 -26.37 67.83
N GLN A 387 -9.61 -26.86 67.94
CA GLN A 387 -9.22 -27.77 69.02
C GLN A 387 -9.43 -27.16 70.41
N GLN A 388 -9.09 -25.88 70.58
CA GLN A 388 -9.28 -25.18 71.84
C GLN A 388 -10.77 -24.98 72.17
N GLN A 389 -11.62 -24.79 71.16
CA GLN A 389 -13.06 -24.69 71.32
C GLN A 389 -13.69 -26.05 71.69
N GLU A 390 -13.23 -27.14 71.09
CA GLU A 390 -13.62 -28.51 71.44
C GLU A 390 -13.24 -28.85 72.89
N GLN A 391 -12.01 -28.52 73.33
CA GLN A 391 -11.59 -28.71 74.72
C GLN A 391 -12.48 -27.95 75.71
N ARG A 392 -12.81 -26.68 75.41
CA ARG A 392 -13.73 -25.88 76.24
C ARG A 392 -15.12 -26.52 76.32
N GLN A 393 -15.64 -27.02 75.20
CA GLN A 393 -16.94 -27.73 75.21
C GLN A 393 -16.89 -29.02 76.02
N GLN A 394 -15.80 -29.79 75.93
CA GLN A 394 -15.63 -31.01 76.74
C GLN A 394 -15.58 -30.69 78.23
N GLN A 395 -14.82 -29.67 78.65
CA GLN A 395 -14.79 -29.22 80.05
C GLN A 395 -16.17 -28.77 80.53
N ALA A 396 -16.91 -27.99 79.73
CA ALA A 396 -18.26 -27.57 80.09
C ALA A 396 -19.22 -28.75 80.26
N ARG A 397 -19.13 -29.77 79.40
CA ARG A 397 -19.91 -31.02 79.53
C ARG A 397 -19.57 -31.78 80.81
N GLN A 398 -18.29 -31.89 81.15
CA GLN A 398 -17.84 -32.54 82.39
C GLN A 398 -18.34 -31.79 83.63
N GLN A 399 -18.26 -30.45 83.63
CA GLN A 399 -18.81 -29.62 84.72
C GLN A 399 -20.31 -29.82 84.89
N GLN A 400 -21.09 -29.83 83.80
CA GLN A 400 -22.53 -30.12 83.87
C GLN A 400 -22.82 -31.53 84.38
N GLN A 401 -22.02 -32.54 84.02
CA GLN A 401 -22.18 -33.89 84.54
C GLN A 401 -21.88 -33.95 86.05
N ALA A 402 -20.81 -33.29 86.51
CA ALA A 402 -20.48 -33.20 87.93
C ALA A 402 -21.60 -32.51 88.73
N GLN A 403 -22.12 -31.38 88.24
CA GLN A 403 -23.25 -30.68 88.87
C GLN A 403 -24.50 -31.56 88.95
N ARG A 404 -24.83 -32.33 87.89
CA ARG A 404 -25.95 -33.26 87.91
C ARG A 404 -25.76 -34.39 88.93
N GLN A 405 -24.55 -34.93 89.03
CA GLN A 405 -24.24 -35.96 90.03
C GLN A 405 -24.34 -35.42 91.46
N GLU A 406 -23.89 -34.18 91.68
CA GLU A 406 -23.98 -33.50 92.97
C GLU A 406 -25.44 -33.23 93.37
N GLN A 407 -26.25 -32.72 92.44
CA GLN A 407 -27.70 -32.56 92.66
C GLN A 407 -28.38 -33.90 92.98
N ALA A 408 -28.04 -34.97 92.27
CA ALA A 408 -28.58 -36.31 92.54
C ALA A 408 -28.18 -36.82 93.93
N ARG A 409 -26.93 -36.58 94.37
CA ARG A 409 -26.47 -36.91 95.73
C ARG A 409 -27.22 -36.12 96.80
N GLN A 410 -27.41 -34.83 96.59
CA GLN A 410 -28.19 -33.96 97.50
C GLN A 410 -29.65 -34.43 97.60
N GLN A 411 -30.28 -34.78 96.47
CA GLN A 411 -31.63 -35.36 96.47
C GLN A 411 -31.71 -36.68 97.23
N GLN A 412 -30.75 -37.60 97.05
CA GLN A 412 -30.70 -38.84 97.82
C GLN A 412 -30.46 -38.61 99.32
N GLN A 413 -29.66 -37.61 99.70
CA GLN A 413 -29.47 -37.24 101.10
C GLN A 413 -30.76 -36.66 101.69
N ALA A 414 -31.44 -35.76 100.97
CA ALA A 414 -32.74 -35.21 101.39
C ALA A 414 -33.80 -36.31 101.55
N GLN A 415 -33.87 -37.27 100.62
CA GLN A 415 -34.76 -38.43 100.74
C GLN A 415 -34.45 -39.29 101.96
N ARG A 416 -33.16 -39.55 102.24
CA ARG A 416 -32.75 -40.28 103.45
C ARG A 416 -33.11 -39.55 104.74
N GLN A 417 -32.92 -38.23 104.79
CA GLN A 417 -33.33 -37.39 105.91
C GLN A 417 -34.85 -37.37 106.10
N HIS A 418 -35.61 -37.40 105.00
CA HIS A 418 -37.07 -37.46 105.05
C HIS A 418 -37.55 -38.82 105.58
N GLN A 419 -36.93 -39.92 105.14
CA GLN A 419 -37.22 -41.26 105.65
C GLN A 419 -36.83 -41.43 107.13
N SER A 420 -35.72 -40.85 107.58
CA SER A 420 -35.34 -40.89 108.99
C SER A 420 -36.26 -40.04 109.89
N ARG A 421 -36.74 -38.89 109.42
CA ARG A 421 -37.80 -38.12 110.10
C ARG A 421 -39.10 -38.92 110.23
N GLN A 422 -39.55 -39.57 109.16
CA GLN A 422 -40.75 -40.42 109.21
C GLN A 422 -40.60 -41.63 110.16
N GLN A 423 -39.38 -42.16 110.33
CA GLN A 423 -39.11 -43.21 111.33
C GLN A 423 -39.04 -42.68 112.77
N GLN A 424 -38.59 -41.43 112.99
CA GLN A 424 -38.62 -40.79 114.30
C GLN A 424 -40.04 -40.39 114.73
N GLU A 425 -40.88 -39.92 113.82
CA GLU A 425 -42.30 -39.63 114.10
C GLU A 425 -43.09 -40.90 114.47
N ARG A 426 -42.68 -42.07 113.97
CA ARG A 426 -43.24 -43.38 114.39
C ARG A 426 -42.75 -43.88 115.75
N ARG A 427 -41.72 -43.27 116.35
CA ARG A 427 -41.18 -43.63 117.67
C ARG A 427 -41.43 -42.58 118.77
N GLY A 428 -41.99 -41.42 118.44
CA GLY A 428 -42.19 -40.30 119.37
C GLY A 428 -43.65 -40.01 119.78
N GLY A 429 -44.58 -40.94 119.57
CA GLY A 429 -45.98 -40.77 119.96
C GLY A 429 -46.25 -41.12 121.42
N GLY A 430 -45.79 -40.30 122.37
CA GLY A 430 -46.09 -40.47 123.79
C GLY A 430 -45.67 -39.30 124.66
N GLY A 431 -46.62 -38.42 124.99
CA GLY A 431 -46.64 -37.65 126.25
C GLY A 431 -46.46 -36.13 126.16
N GLY A 432 -47.55 -35.41 126.49
CA GLY A 432 -47.64 -34.13 127.26
C GLY A 432 -46.79 -32.92 126.82
N GLY A 433 -47.28 -31.69 126.71
CA GLY A 433 -48.38 -31.01 127.41
C GLY A 433 -47.86 -29.63 127.87
N GLY A 434 -48.64 -28.56 127.61
CA GLY A 434 -48.43 -27.19 128.12
C GLY A 434 -47.24 -26.43 127.51
N ASP A 435 -47.14 -25.11 127.49
CA ASP A 435 -48.00 -23.99 127.88
C ASP A 435 -47.31 -22.70 127.32
N HIS A 436 -48.02 -21.58 127.42
CA HIS A 436 -47.84 -20.23 126.89
C HIS A 436 -46.48 -19.49 126.92
N GLY A 437 -46.43 -18.46 126.06
CA GLY A 437 -45.65 -17.22 126.21
C GLY A 437 -44.64 -17.02 125.07
N GLY A 438 -44.60 -15.95 124.28
CA GLY A 438 -45.18 -14.61 124.42
C GLY A 438 -44.17 -13.61 123.86
N GLY A 439 -44.49 -12.98 122.73
CA GLY A 439 -44.15 -11.57 122.48
C GLY A 439 -42.81 -11.19 121.84
N ARG A 440 -42.96 -10.24 120.89
CA ARG A 440 -42.01 -9.20 120.43
C ARG A 440 -40.90 -9.68 119.48
N GLY A 441 -40.57 -8.99 118.40
CA GLY A 441 -40.97 -7.68 117.90
C GLY A 441 -39.89 -7.18 116.93
N ASN A 442 -40.33 -6.67 115.77
CA ASN A 442 -39.80 -5.54 115.00
C ASN A 442 -38.29 -5.34 114.75
N ARG A 443 -37.98 -5.13 113.44
CA ARG A 443 -37.01 -4.18 112.84
C ARG A 443 -35.51 -4.41 113.14
N ASP A 444 -34.58 -4.17 112.20
CA ASP A 444 -34.56 -3.33 110.99
C ASP A 444 -34.02 -4.05 109.75
#